data_AF-A0AAX0KT77-F1
#
_entry.id   AF-A0AAX0KT77-F1
#
_cell.length_a   1.000
_cell.length_b   1.000
_cell.length_c   1.000
_cell.angle_alpha   90.00
_cell.angle_beta   90.00
_cell.angle_gamma   90.00
#
_symmetry.space_group_name_H-M   'P 1'
#
loop_
_entity.id
_entity.type
_entity.pdbx_description
1 polymer ?
#
loop_
_entity_poly.entity_id
_entity_poly.type
_entity_poly.pdbx_seq_one_letter_code
_entity_poly.pdbx_strand_id
1 'polypeptide(L)'
;MKLISKEERHRARIGYSFAGIVLTLCALLTPVVSWSWLGYQLDPNAVFFIALGLLVFSAVGRFIAQPQGFWANLWRIGLMVVIMVFAMAHFAAAEVYRPAGPQLSPSQSAIAPGASVTEHQIIMRALPEIKRHEGVRLTAYRDPIGIPTICSGTIRGVSMGMTISAADCDRLIASEATEYWRGVSRAMTLETKRLRINVPRGAAWTDFTINVGIGAASKSTAMRRLNDGNVTGSCKAMTWFNKAGGFVWVGLVVRRDDNYDMCMVGA
;
A
#
# COMPACT_ATOMS: atom_id res chain seq x y z
N MET A 1 -2.84 47.22 -31.42
CA MET A 1 -1.69 46.49 -32.00
C MET A 1 -1.53 45.17 -31.25
N LYS A 2 -1.66 44.00 -31.90
CA LYS A 2 -1.38 42.72 -31.23
C LYS A 2 0.13 42.51 -31.26
N LEU A 3 0.78 42.56 -30.10
CA LEU A 3 2.23 42.41 -29.89
C LEU A 3 2.82 41.07 -30.39
N ILE A 4 1.97 40.09 -30.75
CA ILE A 4 2.36 38.74 -31.17
C ILE A 4 1.45 38.29 -32.30
N SER A 5 2.04 37.73 -33.37
CA SER A 5 1.32 37.22 -34.53
C SER A 5 0.49 35.96 -34.19
N LYS A 6 -0.43 35.54 -35.07
CA LYS A 6 -1.17 34.28 -34.88
C LYS A 6 -0.23 33.07 -34.96
N GLU A 7 0.73 33.11 -35.86
CA GLU A 7 1.75 32.08 -36.05
C GLU A 7 2.65 31.94 -34.83
N GLU A 8 3.13 33.04 -34.27
CA GLU A 8 3.97 33.04 -33.07
C GLU A 8 3.24 32.46 -31.85
N ARG A 9 1.96 32.78 -31.70
CA ARG A 9 1.11 32.16 -30.67
C ARG A 9 0.92 30.66 -30.88
N HIS A 10 0.75 30.23 -32.13
CA HIS A 10 0.66 28.81 -32.44
C HIS A 10 1.98 28.11 -32.06
N ARG A 11 3.13 28.64 -32.52
CA ARG A 11 4.46 28.11 -32.20
C ARG A 11 4.73 28.00 -30.70
N ALA A 12 4.35 29.00 -29.92
CA ALA A 12 4.51 28.97 -28.47
C ALA A 12 3.71 27.83 -27.80
N ARG A 13 2.55 27.44 -28.35
CA ARG A 13 1.68 26.40 -27.78
C ARG A 13 2.09 24.96 -28.12
N ILE A 14 2.85 24.76 -29.18
CA ILE A 14 3.32 23.42 -29.58
C ILE A 14 4.78 23.17 -29.19
N GLY A 15 5.51 24.19 -28.72
CA GLY A 15 6.94 24.11 -28.44
C GLY A 15 7.34 23.16 -27.32
N TYR A 16 8.58 22.64 -27.39
CA TYR A 16 9.14 21.72 -26.39
C TYR A 16 9.07 22.26 -24.95
N SER A 17 9.29 23.57 -24.76
CA SER A 17 9.18 24.19 -23.44
C SER A 17 7.75 24.16 -22.88
N PHE A 18 6.75 24.49 -23.70
CA PHE A 18 5.35 24.46 -23.27
C PHE A 18 4.90 23.03 -22.94
N ALA A 19 5.18 22.10 -23.85
CA ALA A 19 4.80 20.71 -23.64
C ALA A 19 5.59 20.05 -22.49
N GLY A 20 6.86 20.41 -22.27
CA GLY A 20 7.61 19.98 -21.09
C GLY A 20 6.95 20.44 -19.79
N ILE A 21 6.47 21.68 -19.72
CA ILE A 21 5.72 22.19 -18.55
C ILE A 21 4.43 21.40 -18.35
N VAL A 22 3.66 21.17 -19.42
CA VAL A 22 2.41 20.38 -19.35
C VAL A 22 2.70 18.97 -18.86
N LEU A 23 3.72 18.31 -19.40
CA LEU A 23 4.11 16.96 -18.98
C LEU A 23 4.60 16.92 -17.52
N THR A 24 5.35 17.93 -17.07
CA THR A 24 5.73 18.04 -15.65
C THR A 24 4.51 18.18 -14.75
N LEU A 25 3.55 19.04 -15.11
CA LEU A 25 2.30 19.19 -14.35
C LEU A 25 1.50 17.90 -14.32
N CYS A 26 1.38 17.21 -15.46
CA CYS A 26 0.75 15.89 -15.50
C CYS A 26 1.47 14.93 -14.55
N ALA A 27 2.80 14.80 -14.64
CA ALA A 27 3.58 13.91 -13.78
C ALA A 27 3.41 14.20 -12.28
N LEU A 28 3.30 15.47 -11.88
CA LEU A 28 3.06 15.86 -10.49
C LEU A 28 1.62 15.59 -10.01
N LEU A 29 0.64 15.62 -10.92
CA LEU A 29 -0.75 15.29 -10.60
C LEU A 29 -1.03 13.79 -10.65
N THR A 30 -0.22 13.01 -11.38
CA THR A 30 -0.39 11.56 -11.52
C THR A 30 -0.52 10.84 -10.18
N PRO A 31 0.30 11.10 -9.13
CA PRO A 31 0.14 10.41 -7.85
C PRO A 31 -1.23 10.64 -7.20
N VAL A 32 -1.76 11.86 -7.30
CA VAL A 32 -3.06 12.22 -6.70
C VAL A 32 -4.19 11.53 -7.45
N VAL A 33 -4.17 11.58 -8.78
CA VAL A 33 -5.18 10.91 -9.62
C VAL A 33 -5.09 9.39 -9.46
N SER A 34 -3.88 8.85 -9.50
CA SER A 34 -3.58 7.43 -9.30
C SER A 34 -4.14 6.92 -7.96
N TRP A 35 -3.91 7.64 -6.86
CA TRP A 35 -4.45 7.26 -5.56
C TRP A 35 -5.98 7.42 -5.48
N SER A 36 -6.52 8.54 -5.95
CA SER A 36 -7.94 8.86 -5.79
C SER A 36 -8.85 8.00 -6.66
N TRP A 37 -8.42 7.68 -7.90
CA TRP A 37 -9.26 6.98 -8.88
C TRP A 37 -8.91 5.51 -9.00
N LEU A 38 -7.62 5.17 -8.90
CA LEU A 38 -7.14 3.80 -9.11
C LEU A 38 -6.70 3.10 -7.82
N GLY A 39 -6.51 3.85 -6.72
CA GLY A 39 -6.00 3.33 -5.46
C GLY A 39 -4.49 3.03 -5.47
N TYR A 40 -3.77 3.38 -6.53
CA TYR A 40 -2.35 3.07 -6.65
C TYR A 40 -1.49 4.20 -6.08
N GLN A 41 -0.55 3.84 -5.21
CA GLN A 41 0.47 4.74 -4.72
C GLN A 41 1.74 4.59 -5.56
N LEU A 42 2.15 5.68 -6.21
CA LEU A 42 3.38 5.72 -7.00
C LEU A 42 4.60 5.95 -6.10
N ASP A 43 5.75 5.41 -6.49
CA ASP A 43 7.02 5.72 -5.83
C ASP A 43 7.29 7.23 -5.93
N PRO A 44 7.37 7.95 -4.80
CA PRO A 44 7.61 9.39 -4.81
C PRO A 44 8.95 9.76 -5.45
N ASN A 45 9.97 8.90 -5.41
CA ASN A 45 11.26 9.18 -6.04
C ASN A 45 11.18 9.11 -7.55
N ALA A 46 10.57 8.06 -8.09
CA ALA A 46 10.35 7.92 -9.52
C ALA A 46 9.59 9.12 -10.09
N VAL A 47 8.51 9.53 -9.42
CA VAL A 47 7.73 10.72 -9.79
C VAL A 47 8.59 11.98 -9.74
N PHE A 48 9.38 12.18 -8.69
CA PHE A 48 10.27 13.32 -8.55
C PHE A 48 11.29 13.40 -9.69
N PHE A 49 12.03 12.31 -9.97
CA PHE A 49 13.06 12.32 -11.00
C PHE A 49 12.49 12.46 -12.41
N ILE A 50 11.30 11.89 -12.68
CA ILE A 50 10.58 12.11 -13.94
C ILE A 50 10.18 13.58 -14.09
N ALA A 51 9.55 14.16 -13.06
CA ALA A 51 9.14 15.56 -13.07
C ALA A 51 10.34 16.50 -13.25
N LEU A 52 11.46 16.22 -12.56
CA LEU A 52 12.72 16.95 -12.67
C LEU A 52 13.30 16.84 -14.09
N GLY A 53 13.35 15.64 -14.66
CA GLY A 53 13.81 15.42 -16.03
C GLY A 53 12.97 16.17 -17.06
N LEU A 54 11.64 16.17 -16.91
CA LEU A 54 10.72 16.92 -17.78
C LEU A 54 10.88 18.43 -17.63
N LEU A 55 11.17 18.91 -16.41
CA LEU A 55 11.42 20.32 -16.14
C LEU A 55 12.76 20.77 -16.77
N VAL A 56 13.81 19.96 -16.67
CA VAL A 56 15.08 20.20 -17.38
C VAL A 56 14.87 20.17 -18.89
N PHE A 57 14.13 19.19 -19.41
CA PHE A 57 13.77 19.12 -20.82
C PHE A 57 13.02 20.38 -21.28
N SER A 58 12.08 20.89 -20.47
CA SER A 58 11.38 22.14 -20.75
C SER A 58 12.32 23.34 -20.85
N ALA A 59 13.29 23.44 -19.93
CA ALA A 59 14.25 24.53 -19.91
C ALA A 59 15.19 24.47 -21.13
N VAL A 60 15.77 23.29 -21.41
CA VAL A 60 16.66 23.08 -22.55
C VAL A 60 15.91 23.24 -23.88
N GLY A 61 14.66 22.80 -23.95
CA GLY A 61 13.80 22.90 -25.13
C GLY A 61 13.54 24.33 -25.61
N ARG A 62 13.86 25.36 -24.82
CA ARG A 62 13.85 26.77 -25.23
C ARG A 62 14.98 27.13 -26.19
N PHE A 63 16.08 26.39 -26.14
CA PHE A 63 17.29 26.66 -26.93
C PHE A 63 17.41 25.74 -28.15
N ILE A 64 16.51 24.76 -28.31
CA ILE A 64 16.52 23.82 -29.44
C ILE A 64 15.69 24.39 -30.59
N ALA A 65 16.32 24.52 -31.76
CA ALA A 65 15.63 24.87 -33.00
C ALA A 65 14.60 23.79 -33.37
N GLN A 66 13.36 24.19 -33.59
CA GLN A 66 12.25 23.26 -33.81
C GLN A 66 11.93 23.14 -35.30
N PRO A 67 12.10 21.94 -35.90
CA PRO A 67 11.77 21.74 -37.30
C PRO A 67 10.27 21.98 -37.54
N GLN A 68 9.97 22.62 -38.67
CA GLN A 68 8.61 23.04 -39.02
C GLN A 68 8.05 22.19 -40.16
N GLY A 69 6.73 22.08 -40.20
CA GLY A 69 5.99 21.28 -41.17
C GLY A 69 5.10 20.24 -40.49
N PHE A 70 4.10 19.78 -41.23
CA PHE A 70 3.11 18.81 -40.74
C PHE A 70 3.78 17.56 -40.14
N TRP A 71 4.72 16.97 -40.87
CA TRP A 71 5.43 15.76 -40.45
C TRP A 71 6.34 15.98 -39.23
N ALA A 72 7.04 17.12 -39.16
CA ALA A 72 7.88 17.46 -38.01
C ALA A 72 7.06 17.65 -36.72
N ASN A 73 5.86 18.25 -36.85
CA ASN A 73 4.93 18.41 -35.74
C ASN A 73 4.36 17.05 -35.31
N LEU A 74 4.01 16.17 -36.25
CA LEU A 74 3.48 14.85 -35.96
C LEU A 74 4.51 13.98 -35.22
N TRP A 75 5.77 14.00 -35.66
CA TRP A 75 6.88 13.32 -34.98
C TRP A 75 7.09 13.82 -33.55
N ARG A 76 7.05 15.13 -33.34
CA ARG A 76 7.20 15.74 -32.01
C ARG A 76 6.09 15.34 -31.06
N ILE A 77 4.84 15.41 -31.52
CA ILE A 77 3.68 15.00 -30.72
C ILE A 77 3.80 13.49 -30.40
N GLY A 78 4.14 12.67 -31.40
CA GLY A 78 4.38 11.24 -31.22
C GLY A 78 5.47 10.95 -30.17
N LEU A 79 6.63 11.61 -30.27
CA LEU A 79 7.72 11.48 -29.30
C LEU A 79 7.27 11.88 -27.89
N MET A 80 6.49 12.95 -27.74
CA MET A 80 5.95 13.38 -26.45
C MET A 80 4.96 12.37 -25.86
N VAL A 81 4.09 11.82 -26.70
CA VAL A 81 3.18 10.74 -26.28
C VAL A 81 3.98 9.51 -25.86
N VAL A 82 5.03 9.14 -26.59
CA VAL A 82 5.89 8.00 -26.22
C VAL A 82 6.62 8.26 -24.90
N ILE A 83 7.21 9.45 -24.70
CA ILE A 83 7.85 9.82 -23.43
C ILE A 83 6.84 9.78 -22.29
N MET A 84 5.63 10.29 -22.52
CA MET A 84 4.55 10.26 -21.54
C MET A 84 4.13 8.82 -21.23
N VAL A 85 3.93 7.99 -22.25
CA VAL A 85 3.57 6.57 -22.10
C VAL A 85 4.69 5.79 -21.44
N PHE A 86 5.95 6.04 -21.75
CA PHE A 86 7.10 5.34 -21.16
C PHE A 86 7.33 5.77 -19.71
N ALA A 87 7.22 7.07 -19.43
CA ALA A 87 7.16 7.58 -18.05
C ALA A 87 6.00 6.93 -17.30
N MET A 88 4.83 6.78 -17.95
CA MET A 88 3.66 6.10 -17.39
C MET A 88 3.80 4.57 -17.26
N ALA A 89 4.58 3.92 -18.13
CA ALA A 89 4.72 2.46 -18.22
C ALA A 89 5.73 1.89 -17.23
N HIS A 90 6.67 2.70 -16.74
CA HIS A 90 7.50 2.33 -15.58
C HIS A 90 6.73 2.28 -14.25
N PHE A 91 5.41 2.55 -14.26
CA PHE A 91 4.52 2.45 -13.10
C PHE A 91 3.78 1.10 -13.00
N ALA A 92 4.24 0.06 -13.70
CA ALA A 92 3.64 -1.27 -13.60
C ALA A 92 3.94 -1.93 -12.24
N ALA A 93 2.93 -1.85 -11.36
CA ALA A 93 2.54 -2.81 -10.33
C ALA A 93 3.40 -2.95 -9.06
N ALA A 94 3.09 -2.13 -8.05
CA ALA A 94 2.81 -2.69 -6.72
C ALA A 94 1.28 -2.70 -6.57
N GLU A 95 0.66 -3.87 -6.74
CA GLU A 95 -0.77 -4.04 -6.53
C GLU A 95 -1.09 -3.85 -5.04
N VAL A 96 -1.85 -2.81 -4.70
CA VAL A 96 -2.62 -2.79 -3.46
C VAL A 96 -4.06 -2.42 -3.81
N TYR A 97 -4.92 -3.40 -3.60
CA TYR A 97 -6.36 -3.38 -3.80
C TYR A 97 -7.04 -2.41 -2.82
N ARG A 98 -8.06 -1.69 -3.30
CA ARG A 98 -8.97 -0.88 -2.48
C ARG A 98 -10.37 -1.50 -2.53
N PRO A 99 -10.93 -2.00 -1.41
CA PRO A 99 -12.37 -2.17 -1.33
C PRO A 99 -13.00 -1.02 -0.53
N ALA A 100 -14.22 -0.65 -0.93
CA ALA A 100 -15.14 0.09 -0.08
C ALA A 100 -15.31 -0.69 1.24
N GLY A 101 -15.05 -0.03 2.36
CA GLY A 101 -15.17 -0.64 3.68
C GLY A 101 -16.62 -1.04 3.96
N PRO A 102 -16.89 -2.24 4.50
CA PRO A 102 -18.15 -2.51 5.16
C PRO A 102 -18.26 -1.57 6.38
N GLN A 103 -19.38 -0.87 6.52
CA GLN A 103 -19.72 -0.24 7.79
C GLN A 103 -19.89 -1.36 8.83
N LEU A 104 -19.03 -1.36 9.84
CA LEU A 104 -19.11 -2.29 10.96
C LEU A 104 -20.38 -2.00 11.77
N SER A 105 -21.32 -2.94 11.76
CA SER A 105 -22.45 -2.97 12.68
C SER A 105 -21.95 -3.14 14.12
N PRO A 106 -22.53 -2.45 15.13
CA PRO A 106 -22.00 -2.41 16.51
C PRO A 106 -22.05 -3.73 17.30
N SER A 107 -22.45 -4.85 16.71
CA SER A 107 -22.93 -6.01 17.48
C SER A 107 -21.89 -7.03 17.94
N GLN A 108 -20.57 -6.73 17.89
CA GLN A 108 -19.54 -7.64 18.40
C GLN A 108 -18.89 -7.19 19.72
N SER A 109 -19.59 -6.36 20.49
CA SER A 109 -19.11 -5.85 21.78
C SER A 109 -19.91 -6.42 22.96
N ALA A 110 -19.66 -7.67 23.33
CA ALA A 110 -19.81 -8.16 24.71
C ALA A 110 -19.29 -9.59 24.83
N ILE A 111 -18.07 -9.77 25.36
CA ILE A 111 -17.69 -11.02 26.01
C ILE A 111 -17.83 -10.77 27.52
N ALA A 112 -18.58 -11.64 28.19
CA ALA A 112 -18.85 -11.57 29.63
C ALA A 112 -17.54 -11.59 30.47
N PRO A 113 -17.51 -10.95 31.64
CA PRO A 113 -16.35 -10.95 32.52
C PRO A 113 -16.01 -12.38 32.96
N GLY A 114 -14.79 -12.85 32.68
CA GLY A 114 -14.28 -14.16 33.16
C GLY A 114 -14.14 -15.25 32.10
N ALA A 115 -14.57 -15.03 30.85
CA ALA A 115 -14.29 -15.97 29.77
C ALA A 115 -12.81 -15.84 29.33
N SER A 116 -12.06 -16.94 29.33
CA SER A 116 -10.72 -16.98 28.78
C SER A 116 -10.76 -16.70 27.28
N VAL A 117 -9.99 -15.70 26.85
CA VAL A 117 -9.81 -15.40 25.42
C VAL A 117 -9.14 -16.60 24.76
N THR A 118 -9.79 -17.17 23.75
CA THR A 118 -9.25 -18.30 23.01
C THR A 118 -8.45 -17.83 21.80
N GLU A 119 -7.43 -18.61 21.42
CA GLU A 119 -6.67 -18.39 20.18
C GLU A 119 -7.61 -18.33 18.97
N HIS A 120 -8.57 -19.25 18.88
CA HIS A 120 -9.52 -19.29 17.78
C HIS A 120 -10.30 -17.96 17.62
N GLN A 121 -10.78 -17.37 18.71
CA GLN A 121 -11.48 -16.07 18.67
C GLN A 121 -10.57 -14.94 18.15
N ILE A 122 -9.31 -14.91 18.58
CA ILE A 122 -8.31 -13.94 18.09
C ILE A 122 -8.12 -14.09 16.58
N ILE A 123 -7.91 -15.32 16.10
CA ILE A 123 -7.65 -15.60 14.68
C ILE A 123 -8.87 -15.24 13.82
N MET A 124 -10.07 -15.65 14.24
CA MET A 124 -11.30 -15.33 13.51
C MET A 124 -11.58 -13.82 13.48
N ARG A 125 -11.20 -13.08 14.52
CA ARG A 125 -11.30 -11.62 14.52
C ARG A 125 -10.26 -10.95 13.61
N ALA A 126 -9.08 -11.53 13.46
CA ALA A 126 -8.01 -11.01 12.59
C ALA A 126 -8.24 -11.30 11.11
N LEU A 127 -8.86 -12.45 10.79
CA LEU A 127 -9.06 -12.93 9.43
C LEU A 127 -9.58 -11.88 8.42
N PRO A 128 -10.67 -11.12 8.68
CA PRO A 128 -11.16 -10.12 7.73
C PRO A 128 -10.18 -8.96 7.51
N GLU A 129 -9.40 -8.59 8.52
CA GLU A 129 -8.39 -7.52 8.43
C GLU A 129 -7.22 -7.97 7.55
N ILE A 130 -6.73 -9.19 7.79
CA ILE A 130 -5.64 -9.78 7.01
C ILE A 130 -6.06 -9.89 5.53
N LYS A 131 -7.26 -10.41 5.26
CA LYS A 131 -7.81 -10.49 3.89
C LYS A 131 -7.90 -9.12 3.23
N ARG A 132 -8.27 -8.08 3.98
CA ARG A 132 -8.36 -6.71 3.47
C ARG A 132 -6.99 -6.15 3.11
N HIS A 133 -5.98 -6.37 3.96
CA HIS A 133 -4.65 -5.78 3.79
C HIS A 133 -3.76 -6.52 2.79
N GLU A 134 -3.78 -7.86 2.81
CA GLU A 134 -2.95 -8.69 1.92
C GLU A 134 -3.62 -8.91 0.55
N GLY A 135 -4.96 -8.77 0.50
CA GLY A 135 -5.75 -9.11 -0.67
C GLY A 135 -5.98 -10.62 -0.81
N VAL A 136 -6.99 -11.00 -1.60
CA VAL A 136 -7.33 -12.41 -1.86
C VAL A 136 -7.52 -12.66 -3.34
N ARG A 137 -6.78 -13.64 -3.87
CA ARG A 137 -6.89 -14.12 -5.25
C ARG A 137 -7.13 -15.63 -5.27
N LEU A 138 -8.33 -16.05 -5.65
CA LEU A 138 -8.72 -17.46 -5.63
C LEU A 138 -8.15 -18.27 -6.80
N THR A 139 -7.57 -17.61 -7.79
CA THR A 139 -6.88 -18.24 -8.92
C THR A 139 -5.40 -17.87 -8.85
N ALA A 140 -4.53 -18.84 -9.15
CA ALA A 140 -3.09 -18.62 -9.13
C ALA A 140 -2.68 -17.53 -10.12
N TYR A 141 -1.86 -16.59 -9.66
CA TYR A 141 -1.30 -15.48 -10.43
C TYR A 141 0.23 -15.48 -10.29
N ARG A 142 0.92 -14.73 -11.14
CA ARG A 142 2.34 -14.46 -10.96
C ARG A 142 2.51 -13.19 -10.14
N ASP A 143 3.27 -13.26 -9.06
CA ASP A 143 3.69 -12.08 -8.32
C ASP A 143 4.64 -11.20 -9.17
N PRO A 144 5.04 -9.99 -8.71
CA PRO A 144 5.92 -9.10 -9.47
C PRO A 144 7.30 -9.70 -9.83
N ILE A 145 7.73 -10.77 -9.17
CA ILE A 145 9.00 -11.48 -9.45
C ILE A 145 8.78 -12.82 -10.18
N GLY A 146 7.54 -13.12 -10.58
CA GLY A 146 7.19 -14.24 -11.44
C GLY A 146 6.80 -15.54 -10.73
N ILE A 147 6.72 -15.56 -9.39
CA ILE A 147 6.41 -16.76 -8.59
C ILE A 147 4.90 -17.02 -8.58
N PRO A 148 4.44 -18.26 -8.92
CA PRO A 148 3.06 -18.65 -8.78
C PRO A 148 2.56 -18.47 -7.34
N THR A 149 1.54 -17.64 -7.18
CA THR A 149 0.99 -17.23 -5.88
C THR A 149 -0.54 -17.36 -5.91
N ILE A 150 -1.16 -17.76 -4.80
CA ILE A 150 -2.62 -17.91 -4.68
C ILE A 150 -3.10 -17.47 -3.28
N CYS A 151 -4.41 -17.29 -3.13
CA CYS A 151 -5.07 -16.85 -1.91
C CYS A 151 -4.52 -15.49 -1.45
N SER A 152 -3.89 -15.43 -0.28
CA SER A 152 -3.35 -14.23 0.35
C SER A 152 -1.82 -14.30 0.38
N GLY A 153 -1.18 -14.52 -0.77
CA GLY A 153 0.29 -14.60 -0.86
C GLY A 153 0.89 -15.99 -0.67
N THR A 154 0.10 -17.07 -0.73
CA THR A 154 0.62 -18.44 -0.60
C THR A 154 1.39 -18.84 -1.86
N ILE A 155 2.65 -19.27 -1.69
CA ILE A 155 3.52 -19.77 -2.77
C ILE A 155 3.78 -21.29 -2.71
N ARG A 156 3.60 -21.90 -1.54
CA ARG A 156 3.97 -23.31 -1.32
C ARG A 156 3.02 -24.24 -2.06
N GLY A 157 3.56 -25.04 -2.97
CA GLY A 157 2.79 -26.02 -3.74
C GLY A 157 1.88 -25.42 -4.81
N VAL A 158 2.07 -24.15 -5.16
CA VAL A 158 1.23 -23.45 -6.14
C VAL A 158 1.80 -23.62 -7.54
N SER A 159 0.92 -23.98 -8.48
CA SER A 159 1.20 -24.02 -9.92
C SER A 159 0.19 -23.14 -10.66
N MET A 160 0.60 -22.61 -11.82
CA MET A 160 -0.31 -21.83 -12.65
C MET A 160 -1.52 -22.67 -13.11
N GLY A 161 -2.70 -22.06 -13.12
CA GLY A 161 -3.97 -22.74 -13.42
C GLY A 161 -4.67 -23.34 -12.20
N MET A 162 -4.02 -23.37 -11.03
CA MET A 162 -4.69 -23.75 -9.79
C MET A 162 -5.75 -22.74 -9.38
N THR A 163 -6.86 -23.24 -8.83
CA THR A 163 -7.92 -22.45 -8.19
C THR A 163 -8.20 -23.03 -6.82
N ILE A 164 -8.49 -22.18 -5.84
CA ILE A 164 -8.81 -22.54 -4.47
C ILE A 164 -10.19 -22.00 -4.10
N SER A 165 -10.96 -22.74 -3.30
CA SER A 165 -12.23 -22.21 -2.80
C SER A 165 -12.01 -21.09 -1.78
N ALA A 166 -12.99 -20.20 -1.61
CA ALA A 166 -12.91 -19.15 -0.60
C ALA A 166 -12.74 -19.72 0.82
N ALA A 167 -13.42 -20.82 1.13
CA ALA A 167 -13.32 -21.48 2.44
C ALA A 167 -11.93 -22.10 2.67
N ASP A 168 -11.31 -22.67 1.64
CA ASP A 168 -9.97 -23.23 1.76
C ASP A 168 -8.92 -22.12 1.90
N CYS A 169 -9.10 -21.01 1.18
CA CYS A 169 -8.27 -19.82 1.35
C CYS A 169 -8.39 -19.25 2.77
N ASP A 170 -9.61 -19.15 3.32
CA ASP A 170 -9.81 -18.72 4.71
C ASP A 170 -9.12 -19.65 5.71
N ARG A 171 -9.12 -20.97 5.47
CA ARG A 171 -8.38 -21.94 6.28
C ARG A 171 -6.86 -21.75 6.19
N LEU A 172 -6.32 -21.45 5.01
CA LEU A 172 -4.90 -21.15 4.84
C LEU A 172 -4.51 -19.88 5.62
N ILE A 173 -5.27 -18.81 5.47
CA ILE A 173 -5.02 -17.55 6.18
C ILE A 173 -5.14 -17.74 7.69
N ALA A 174 -6.15 -18.46 8.16
CA ALA A 174 -6.30 -18.77 9.58
C ALA A 174 -5.13 -19.59 10.14
N SER A 175 -4.62 -20.55 9.36
CA SER A 175 -3.44 -21.34 9.74
C SER A 175 -2.19 -20.46 9.84
N GLU A 176 -1.95 -19.60 8.86
CA GLU A 176 -0.83 -18.65 8.88
C GLU A 176 -0.95 -17.67 10.06
N ALA A 177 -2.13 -17.06 10.24
CA ALA A 177 -2.41 -16.18 11.36
C ALA A 177 -2.15 -16.84 12.72
N THR A 178 -2.46 -18.14 12.84
CA THR A 178 -2.15 -18.93 14.04
C THR A 178 -0.64 -19.02 14.28
N GLU A 179 0.14 -19.27 13.24
CA GLU A 179 1.61 -19.32 13.32
C GLU A 179 2.19 -17.97 13.77
N TYR A 180 1.75 -16.87 13.17
CA TYR A 180 2.21 -15.52 13.52
C TYR A 180 1.80 -15.12 14.94
N TRP A 181 0.55 -15.41 15.35
CA TRP A 181 0.08 -15.18 16.72
C TRP A 181 0.92 -15.94 17.76
N ARG A 182 1.12 -17.25 17.55
CA ARG A 182 1.98 -18.07 18.42
C ARG A 182 3.42 -17.57 18.41
N GLY A 183 3.90 -17.15 17.25
CA GLY A 183 5.21 -16.55 17.06
C GLY A 183 5.43 -15.34 17.97
N VAL A 184 4.58 -14.32 17.83
CA VAL A 184 4.71 -13.06 18.57
C VAL A 184 4.35 -13.19 20.04
N SER A 185 3.37 -14.04 20.39
CA SER A 185 2.96 -14.24 21.78
C SER A 185 4.08 -14.85 22.63
N ARG A 186 5.09 -15.53 22.06
CA ARG A 186 6.29 -15.95 22.81
C ARG A 186 7.07 -14.78 23.40
N ALA A 187 6.99 -13.59 22.81
CA ALA A 187 7.62 -12.39 23.35
C ALA A 187 6.77 -11.68 24.43
N MET A 188 5.53 -12.10 24.66
CA MET A 188 4.66 -11.53 25.69
C MET A 188 4.88 -12.21 27.03
N THR A 189 4.95 -11.43 28.11
CA THR A 189 5.00 -11.96 29.48
C THR A 189 3.72 -12.71 29.83
N LEU A 190 3.79 -13.59 30.84
CA LEU A 190 2.59 -14.30 31.32
C LEU A 190 1.51 -13.32 31.79
N GLU A 191 1.91 -12.24 32.47
CA GLU A 191 1.01 -11.18 32.90
C GLU A 191 0.33 -10.50 31.70
N THR A 192 1.10 -10.11 30.67
CA THR A 192 0.55 -9.54 29.44
C THR A 192 -0.49 -10.45 28.81
N LYS A 193 -0.18 -11.74 28.65
CA LYS A 193 -1.12 -12.71 28.06
C LYS A 193 -2.43 -12.81 28.84
N ARG A 194 -2.37 -12.73 30.18
CA ARG A 194 -3.53 -12.91 31.05
C ARG A 194 -4.36 -11.64 31.22
N LEU A 195 -3.70 -10.49 31.37
CA LEU A 195 -4.35 -9.25 31.80
C LEU A 195 -4.52 -8.24 30.67
N ARG A 196 -3.69 -8.32 29.63
CA ARG A 196 -3.55 -7.27 28.61
C ARG A 196 -3.85 -7.75 27.21
N ILE A 197 -4.27 -9.00 27.01
CA ILE A 197 -4.75 -9.48 25.72
C ILE A 197 -6.25 -9.75 25.81
N ASN A 198 -7.00 -9.05 24.95
CA ASN A 198 -8.39 -9.35 24.63
C ASN A 198 -8.49 -9.75 23.15
N VAL A 199 -9.68 -10.17 22.70
CA VAL A 199 -9.87 -10.64 21.31
C VAL A 199 -9.46 -9.58 20.27
N PRO A 200 -9.92 -8.31 20.34
CA PRO A 200 -9.51 -7.28 19.36
C PRO A 200 -8.02 -6.99 19.37
N ARG A 201 -7.40 -6.87 20.54
CA ARG A 201 -5.96 -6.57 20.65
C ARG A 201 -5.10 -7.74 20.21
N GLY A 202 -5.51 -8.97 20.51
CA GLY A 202 -4.87 -10.16 19.95
C GLY A 202 -4.91 -10.14 18.42
N ALA A 203 -6.07 -9.80 17.85
CA ALA A 203 -6.22 -9.69 16.40
C ALA A 203 -5.35 -8.60 15.78
N ALA A 204 -5.26 -7.43 16.43
CA ALA A 204 -4.35 -6.35 16.06
C ALA A 204 -2.89 -6.81 16.02
N TRP A 205 -2.45 -7.53 17.06
CA TRP A 205 -1.09 -8.08 17.11
C TRP A 205 -0.85 -9.13 16.04
N THR A 206 -1.83 -9.97 15.74
CA THR A 206 -1.72 -10.98 14.67
C THR A 206 -1.55 -10.32 13.30
N ASP A 207 -2.45 -9.40 12.91
CA ASP A 207 -2.35 -8.69 11.63
C ASP A 207 -1.06 -7.85 11.53
N PHE A 208 -0.71 -7.15 12.61
CA PHE A 208 0.54 -6.40 12.68
C PHE A 208 1.76 -7.27 12.43
N THR A 209 1.82 -8.44 13.09
CA THR A 209 2.95 -9.37 13.02
C THR A 209 3.06 -10.03 11.65
N ILE A 210 1.94 -10.34 10.98
CA ILE A 210 1.96 -10.83 9.59
C ILE A 210 2.68 -9.81 8.69
N ASN A 211 2.38 -8.51 8.87
CA ASN A 211 2.98 -7.50 8.02
C ASN A 211 4.47 -7.21 8.31
N VAL A 212 4.85 -7.10 9.59
CA VAL A 212 6.23 -6.70 9.96
C VAL A 212 7.15 -7.88 10.22
N GLY A 213 6.59 -9.09 10.34
CA GLY A 213 7.29 -10.30 10.73
C GLY A 213 7.44 -10.46 12.26
N ILE A 214 7.50 -11.72 12.70
CA ILE A 214 7.61 -12.10 14.13
C ILE A 214 8.80 -11.42 14.81
N GLY A 215 9.97 -11.39 14.14
CA GLY A 215 11.19 -10.83 14.71
C GLY A 215 11.10 -9.33 14.98
N ALA A 216 10.59 -8.55 14.02
CA ALA A 216 10.46 -7.10 14.16
C ALA A 216 9.38 -6.74 15.18
N ALA A 217 8.22 -7.41 15.14
CA ALA A 217 7.15 -7.23 16.12
C ALA A 217 7.62 -7.55 17.55
N SER A 218 8.29 -8.68 17.74
CA SER A 218 8.74 -9.13 19.06
C SER A 218 9.79 -8.21 19.70
N LYS A 219 10.68 -7.60 18.90
CA LYS A 219 11.73 -6.69 19.37
C LYS A 219 11.29 -5.21 19.38
N SER A 220 10.04 -4.94 19.01
CA SER A 220 9.55 -3.58 18.85
C SER A 220 9.40 -2.84 20.18
N THR A 221 9.41 -1.50 20.10
CA THR A 221 8.99 -0.65 21.21
C THR A 221 7.54 -0.90 21.61
N ALA A 222 6.67 -1.30 20.68
CA ALA A 222 5.30 -1.68 21.00
C ALA A 222 5.27 -2.89 21.96
N MET A 223 6.01 -3.95 21.66
CA MET A 223 6.05 -5.17 22.49
C MET A 223 6.62 -4.88 23.88
N ARG A 224 7.70 -4.11 23.95
CA ARG A 224 8.28 -3.67 25.23
C ARG A 224 7.24 -2.94 26.09
N ARG A 225 6.59 -1.92 25.53
CA ARG A 225 5.56 -1.14 26.24
C ARG A 225 4.37 -1.99 26.68
N LEU A 226 3.95 -2.96 25.85
CA LEU A 226 2.88 -3.89 26.21
C LEU A 226 3.26 -4.73 27.44
N ASN A 227 4.48 -5.25 27.45
CA ASN A 227 5.00 -6.03 28.56
C ASN A 227 5.18 -5.22 29.85
N ASP A 228 5.52 -3.94 29.72
CA ASP A 228 5.61 -2.98 30.82
C ASP A 228 4.23 -2.51 31.32
N GLY A 229 3.14 -2.99 30.72
CA GLY A 229 1.77 -2.63 31.08
C GLY A 229 1.25 -1.33 30.48
N ASN A 230 2.04 -0.65 29.66
CA ASN A 230 1.62 0.53 28.92
C ASN A 230 0.91 0.14 27.62
N VAL A 231 -0.34 -0.31 27.73
CA VAL A 231 -1.17 -0.74 26.58
C VAL A 231 -1.35 0.39 25.56
N THR A 232 -1.77 1.59 26.00
CA THR A 232 -1.95 2.74 25.11
C THR A 232 -0.67 3.12 24.38
N GLY A 233 0.47 3.13 25.10
CA GLY A 233 1.78 3.41 24.52
C GLY A 233 2.26 2.32 23.57
N SER A 234 1.86 1.07 23.78
CA SER A 234 2.09 -0.04 22.85
C SER A 234 1.32 0.16 21.56
N CYS A 235 0.00 0.37 21.64
CA CYS A 235 -0.84 0.58 20.46
C CYS A 235 -0.35 1.77 19.63
N LYS A 236 -0.03 2.90 20.30
CA LYS A 236 0.56 4.07 19.61
C LYS A 236 1.92 3.77 18.97
N ALA A 237 2.74 2.88 19.54
CA ALA A 237 4.02 2.53 18.94
C ALA A 237 3.88 1.61 17.71
N MET A 238 2.76 0.89 17.56
CA MET A 238 2.47 0.12 16.34
C MET A 238 2.36 1.03 15.11
N THR A 239 1.86 2.27 15.29
CA THR A 239 1.68 3.23 14.17
C THR A 239 2.99 3.73 13.56
N TRP A 240 4.12 3.49 14.22
CA TRP A 240 5.43 3.88 13.71
C TRP A 240 5.95 2.94 12.61
N PHE A 241 5.34 1.77 12.46
CA PHE A 241 5.67 0.78 11.42
C PHE A 241 4.92 1.10 10.13
N ASN A 242 5.09 2.34 9.66
CA ASN A 242 4.45 2.88 8.47
C ASN A 242 5.43 3.14 7.32
N LYS A 243 6.67 2.62 7.44
CA LYS A 243 7.73 2.83 6.46
C LYS A 243 8.19 1.54 5.77
N ALA A 244 8.50 1.64 4.49
CA ALA A 244 9.21 0.63 3.71
C ALA A 244 10.16 1.34 2.73
N GLY A 245 11.38 0.80 2.54
CA GLY A 245 12.42 1.46 1.74
C GLY A 245 12.86 2.83 2.26
N GLY A 246 12.61 3.15 3.54
CA GLY A 246 12.90 4.46 4.14
C GLY A 246 11.76 5.49 4.02
N PHE A 247 10.70 5.20 3.26
CA PHE A 247 9.60 6.12 2.99
C PHE A 247 8.32 5.70 3.72
N VAL A 248 7.48 6.68 4.05
CA VAL A 248 6.14 6.42 4.61
C VAL A 248 5.19 6.00 3.49
N TRP A 249 4.48 4.89 3.68
CA TRP A 249 3.49 4.38 2.73
C TRP A 249 2.08 4.58 3.28
N VAL A 250 1.18 5.14 2.47
CA VAL A 250 -0.20 5.41 2.90
C VAL A 250 -0.92 4.11 3.23
N GLY A 251 -0.71 3.05 2.44
CA GLY A 251 -1.26 1.73 2.75
C GLY A 251 -0.81 1.19 4.11
N LEU A 252 0.45 1.43 4.51
CA LEU A 252 0.92 1.05 5.84
C LEU A 252 0.34 1.96 6.93
N VAL A 253 0.19 3.26 6.69
CA VAL A 253 -0.49 4.17 7.64
C VAL A 253 -1.90 3.68 7.93
N VAL A 254 -2.71 3.44 6.88
CA VAL A 254 -4.09 2.96 7.02
C VAL A 254 -4.14 1.64 7.80
N ARG A 255 -3.30 0.66 7.42
CA ARG A 255 -3.24 -0.62 8.14
C ARG A 255 -2.88 -0.44 9.61
N ARG A 256 -1.99 0.51 9.94
CA ARG A 256 -1.63 0.79 11.33
C ARG A 256 -2.69 1.51 12.12
N ASP A 257 -3.48 2.37 11.48
CA ASP A 257 -4.63 2.99 12.13
C ASP A 257 -5.68 1.91 12.47
N ASP A 258 -5.95 0.97 11.55
CA ASP A 258 -6.83 -0.17 11.82
C ASP A 258 -6.30 -1.08 12.95
N ASN A 259 -4.99 -1.33 12.98
CA ASN A 259 -4.35 -2.06 14.10
C ASN A 259 -4.45 -1.28 15.41
N TYR A 260 -4.26 0.04 15.38
CA TYR A 260 -4.35 0.91 16.55
C TYR A 260 -5.77 0.85 17.14
N ASP A 261 -6.79 1.01 16.32
CA ASP A 261 -8.19 0.99 16.75
C ASP A 261 -8.56 -0.33 17.42
N MET A 262 -8.19 -1.46 16.81
CA MET A 262 -8.38 -2.79 17.41
C MET A 262 -7.58 -2.97 18.71
N CYS A 263 -6.35 -2.47 18.77
CA CYS A 263 -5.48 -2.58 19.93
C CYS A 263 -6.00 -1.77 21.13
N MET A 264 -6.61 -0.62 20.87
CA MET A 264 -7.13 0.32 21.87
C MET A 264 -8.46 -0.11 22.50
N VAL A 265 -9.14 -1.13 21.96
CA VAL A 265 -10.38 -1.63 22.57
C VAL A 265 -10.11 -2.12 23.99
N GLY A 266 -10.71 -1.47 24.98
CA GLY A 266 -10.53 -1.79 26.41
C GLY A 266 -9.12 -1.51 26.94
N ALA A 267 -8.46 -0.46 26.42
CA ALA A 267 -7.19 0.07 26.91
C ALA A 267 -7.40 1.25 27.88
#